data_AF-A0A094EVB0-F1
#
_entry.id   AF-A0A094EVB0-F1
#
_cell.length_a   1.000
_cell.length_b   1.000
_cell.length_c   1.000
_cell.angle_alpha   90.00
_cell.angle_beta   90.00
_cell.angle_gamma   90.00
#
_symmetry.space_group_name_H-M   'P 1'
#
loop_
_entity.id
_entity.type
_entity.pdbx_description
1 polymer ?
#
loop_
_entity_poly.entity_id
_entity_poly.type
_entity_poly.pdbx_seq_one_letter_code
_entity_poly.pdbx_strand_id
1 'polypeptide(L)'
;MNNPVAWQIFGDEAIELAKRENKLLFISIGYSACHWCHVMEKESFENDEVAAILNKDFIPIKIDREERPDIDRIYMNFVQATTGSGGWPLNVFV
;
A
#
# COMPACT_ATOMS: atom_id res chain seq x y z
N MET A 1 -17.73 -4.95 3.23
CA MET A 1 -17.46 -3.50 3.28
C MET A 1 -17.14 -3.12 4.72
N ASN A 2 -16.00 -3.56 5.21
CA ASN A 2 -15.32 -2.88 6.31
C ASN A 2 -13.87 -3.31 6.21
N ASN A 3 -13.04 -2.46 5.60
CA ASN A 3 -11.60 -2.66 5.62
C ASN A 3 -11.09 -1.87 6.85
N PRO A 4 -10.63 -2.54 7.92
CA PRO A 4 -10.17 -1.90 9.15
C PRO A 4 -8.85 -1.14 8.99
N VAL A 5 -8.12 -1.27 7.88
CA VAL A 5 -6.91 -0.50 7.62
C VAL A 5 -7.30 0.97 7.39
N ALA A 6 -6.64 1.87 8.11
CA ALA A 6 -6.86 3.30 8.09
C ALA A 6 -6.17 3.95 6.86
N TRP A 7 -6.57 3.52 5.67
CA TRP A 7 -5.98 3.96 4.40
C TRP A 7 -5.99 5.49 4.25
N GLN A 8 -4.84 6.04 3.88
CA GLN A 8 -4.64 7.44 3.54
C GLN A 8 -4.52 7.62 2.03
N ILE A 9 -4.85 8.82 1.56
CA ILE A 9 -4.66 9.21 0.15
C ILE A 9 -3.18 9.54 -0.05
N PHE A 10 -2.58 9.05 -1.13
CA PHE A 10 -1.20 9.39 -1.48
C PHE A 10 -1.07 10.87 -1.83
N GLY A 11 -0.22 11.59 -1.13
CA GLY A 11 0.06 13.01 -1.35
C GLY A 11 0.84 13.64 -0.20
N ASP A 12 1.04 14.94 -0.28
CA ASP A 12 1.85 15.70 0.68
C ASP A 12 1.33 15.55 2.12
N GLU A 13 0.01 15.48 2.32
CA GLU A 13 -0.60 15.30 3.64
C GLU A 13 -0.20 13.98 4.30
N ALA A 14 -0.20 12.87 3.55
CA ALA A 14 0.21 11.56 4.08
C ALA A 14 1.72 11.51 4.35
N ILE A 15 2.52 12.19 3.53
CA ILE A 15 3.98 12.30 3.72
C ILE A 15 4.29 13.12 4.98
N GLU A 16 3.62 14.25 5.18
CA GLU A 16 3.81 15.06 6.38
C GLU A 16 3.29 14.38 7.65
N LEU A 17 2.21 13.59 7.54
CA LEU A 17 1.75 12.74 8.63
C LEU A 17 2.81 11.70 9.01
N ALA A 18 3.40 11.01 8.03
CA ALA A 18 4.45 10.01 8.26
C ALA A 18 5.67 10.61 8.96
N LYS A 19 6.12 11.79 8.53
CA LYS A 19 7.21 12.54 9.18
C LYS A 19 6.87 12.94 10.61
N ARG A 20 5.65 13.45 10.83
CA ARG A 20 5.18 13.90 12.16
C ARG A 20 5.09 12.74 13.15
N GLU A 21 4.54 11.63 12.71
CA GLU A 21 4.35 10.42 13.53
C GLU A 21 5.62 9.56 13.62
N ASN A 22 6.66 9.90 12.83
CA ASN A 22 7.89 9.12 12.68
C ASN A 22 7.59 7.64 12.34
N LYS A 23 6.70 7.43 11.37
CA LYS A 23 6.28 6.12 10.87
C LYS A 23 6.61 6.01 9.38
N LEU A 24 6.94 4.80 8.94
CA LEU A 24 7.12 4.51 7.51
C LEU A 24 5.77 4.52 6.79
N LEU A 25 5.80 4.80 5.49
CA LEU A 25 4.67 4.57 4.61
C LEU A 25 4.57 3.08 4.30
N PHE A 26 3.37 2.51 4.42
CA PHE A 26 3.04 1.23 3.82
C PHE A 26 2.22 1.49 2.56
N ILE A 27 2.84 1.36 1.38
CA ILE A 27 2.17 1.62 0.10
C ILE A 27 1.77 0.29 -0.54
N SER A 28 0.47 0.12 -0.75
CA SER A 28 -0.12 -1.03 -1.45
C SER A 28 -0.73 -0.55 -2.77
N ILE A 29 -0.18 -1.00 -3.90
CA ILE A 29 -0.65 -0.68 -5.26
C ILE A 29 -1.35 -1.89 -5.87
N GLY A 30 -2.55 -1.67 -6.42
CA GLY A 30 -3.36 -2.70 -7.07
C GLY A 30 -4.20 -2.13 -8.22
N TYR A 31 -5.08 -2.96 -8.78
CA TYR A 31 -6.08 -2.60 -9.80
C TYR A 31 -7.29 -3.51 -9.71
N SER A 32 -8.40 -3.10 -10.31
CA SER A 32 -9.70 -3.79 -10.25
C SER A 32 -9.66 -5.25 -10.74
N ALA A 33 -8.93 -5.55 -11.82
CA ALA A 33 -8.87 -6.90 -12.41
C ALA A 33 -7.77 -7.81 -11.79
N CYS A 34 -7.10 -7.39 -10.72
CA CYS A 34 -5.98 -8.11 -10.11
C CYS A 34 -6.46 -9.22 -9.16
N HIS A 35 -6.26 -10.49 -9.55
CA HIS A 35 -6.66 -11.63 -8.70
C HIS A 35 -6.01 -11.60 -7.30
N TRP A 36 -4.69 -11.46 -7.25
CA TRP A 36 -3.95 -11.48 -5.98
C TRP A 36 -4.20 -10.26 -5.10
N CYS A 37 -4.62 -9.13 -5.69
CA CYS A 37 -5.00 -7.95 -4.92
C CYS A 37 -6.29 -8.22 -4.12
N HIS A 38 -7.26 -8.93 -4.71
CA HIS A 38 -8.46 -9.36 -4.00
C HIS A 38 -8.16 -10.40 -2.91
N VAL A 39 -7.24 -11.33 -3.17
CA VAL A 39 -6.81 -12.30 -2.15
C VAL A 39 -6.18 -11.56 -0.96
N MET A 40 -5.26 -10.63 -1.21
CA MET A 40 -4.62 -9.84 -0.16
C MET A 40 -5.60 -8.93 0.60
N GLU A 41 -6.57 -8.33 -0.09
CA GLU A 41 -7.65 -7.59 0.55
C GLU A 41 -8.39 -8.46 1.56
N LYS A 42 -8.87 -9.62 1.11
CA LYS A 42 -9.71 -10.52 1.91
C LYS A 42 -8.95 -11.19 3.05
N GLU A 43 -7.72 -11.63 2.81
CA GLU A 43 -6.97 -12.44 3.78
C GLU A 43 -6.14 -11.59 4.74
N SER A 44 -5.78 -10.36 4.36
CA SER A 44 -4.91 -9.49 5.15
C SER A 44 -5.58 -8.18 5.52
N PHE A 45 -6.04 -7.39 4.54
CA PHE A 45 -6.52 -6.04 4.85
C PHE A 45 -7.90 -6.00 5.51
N GLU A 46 -8.73 -7.04 5.34
CA GLU A 46 -9.99 -7.23 6.09
C GLU A 46 -9.78 -7.91 7.46
N ASN A 47 -8.56 -8.33 7.80
CA ASN A 47 -8.25 -8.95 9.09
C ASN A 47 -7.91 -7.88 10.14
N ASP A 48 -8.64 -7.87 11.25
CA ASP A 48 -8.49 -6.87 12.32
C ASP A 48 -7.10 -6.88 12.98
N GLU A 49 -6.47 -8.04 13.14
CA GLU A 49 -5.14 -8.15 13.77
C GLU A 49 -4.06 -7.57 12.85
N VAL A 50 -4.12 -7.89 11.56
CA VAL A 50 -3.20 -7.33 10.54
C VAL A 50 -3.41 -5.82 10.42
N ALA A 51 -4.66 -5.37 10.34
CA ALA A 51 -4.97 -3.94 10.26
C ALA A 51 -4.55 -3.17 11.50
N ALA A 52 -4.67 -3.76 12.70
CA ALA A 52 -4.18 -3.14 13.93
C ALA A 52 -2.67 -2.90 13.88
N ILE A 53 -1.89 -3.84 13.35
CA ILE A 53 -0.44 -3.68 13.14
C ILE A 53 -0.17 -2.56 12.13
N LEU A 54 -0.83 -2.59 10.97
CA LEU A 54 -0.65 -1.59 9.93
C LEU A 54 -0.98 -0.17 10.42
N ASN A 55 -2.10 -0.01 11.13
CA ASN A 55 -2.55 1.29 11.65
C ASN A 55 -1.66 1.81 12.78
N LYS A 56 -1.09 0.89 13.57
CA LYS A 56 -0.23 1.26 14.68
C LYS A 56 1.15 1.71 14.21
N ASP A 57 1.76 0.95 13.31
CA ASP A 57 3.20 1.08 13.04
C ASP A 57 3.51 1.81 11.71
N PHE A 58 2.50 2.02 10.86
CA PHE A 58 2.69 2.62 9.53
C PHE A 58 1.64 3.70 9.21
N ILE A 59 1.91 4.45 8.14
CA ILE A 59 0.89 5.22 7.41
C ILE A 59 0.48 4.41 6.18
N PRO A 60 -0.63 3.66 6.24
CA PRO A 60 -1.06 2.81 5.13
C PRO A 60 -1.65 3.65 4.00
N ILE A 61 -1.20 3.43 2.78
CA ILE A 61 -1.64 4.12 1.57
C ILE A 61 -2.04 3.09 0.53
N LYS A 62 -3.21 3.28 -0.08
CA LYS A 62 -3.71 2.45 -1.17
C LYS A 62 -3.73 3.24 -2.47
N ILE A 63 -3.19 2.65 -3.53
CA ILE A 63 -3.10 3.30 -4.84
C ILE A 63 -3.70 2.39 -5.89
N ASP A 64 -4.60 2.94 -6.70
CA ASP A 64 -5.03 2.30 -7.94
C ASP A 64 -4.07 2.69 -9.07
N ARG A 65 -3.43 1.69 -9.69
CA ARG A 65 -2.53 1.93 -10.83
C ARG A 65 -3.27 2.39 -12.09
N GLU A 66 -4.57 2.10 -12.21
CA GLU A 66 -5.38 2.55 -13.35
C GLU A 66 -5.56 4.07 -13.28
N GLU A 67 -5.62 4.63 -12.07
CA GLU A 67 -5.69 6.07 -11.81
C GLU A 67 -4.31 6.72 -11.75
N ARG A 68 -3.30 6.03 -11.17
CA ARG A 68 -1.94 6.55 -10.94
C ARG A 68 -0.84 5.65 -11.52
N PRO A 69 -0.80 5.45 -12.86
CA PRO A 69 0.22 4.63 -13.51
C PRO A 69 1.64 5.22 -13.38
N ASP A 70 1.74 6.53 -13.14
CA ASP A 70 2.98 7.24 -12.87
C ASP A 70 3.65 6.75 -11.58
N ILE A 71 2.87 6.61 -10.51
CA ILE A 71 3.35 6.11 -9.21
C ILE A 71 3.63 4.60 -9.28
N ASP A 72 2.74 3.83 -9.90
CA ASP A 72 2.89 2.39 -10.10
C ASP A 72 4.26 2.05 -10.70
N ARG A 73 4.66 2.76 -11.77
CA ARG A 73 5.94 2.53 -12.45
C ARG A 73 7.15 2.82 -11.55
N ILE A 74 7.09 3.86 -10.72
CA ILE A 74 8.20 4.22 -9.82
C ILE A 74 8.45 3.08 -8.83
N TYR A 75 7.40 2.61 -8.15
CA TYR A 75 7.54 1.57 -7.14
C TYR A 75 7.75 0.18 -7.76
N MET A 76 7.21 -0.10 -8.95
CA MET A 76 7.54 -1.31 -9.69
C MET A 76 9.04 -1.37 -10.04
N ASN A 77 9.61 -0.27 -10.54
CA ASN A 77 11.04 -0.19 -10.81
C ASN A 77 11.86 -0.40 -9.53
N PHE A 78 11.43 0.19 -8.40
CA PHE A 78 12.08 -0.01 -7.11
C PHE A 78 12.06 -1.48 -6.65
N VAL A 79 10.90 -2.13 -6.70
CA VAL A 79 10.76 -3.55 -6.32
C VAL A 79 11.57 -4.45 -7.26
N GLN A 80 11.53 -4.21 -8.57
CA GLN A 80 12.35 -4.98 -9.53
C GLN A 80 13.85 -4.79 -9.29
N ALA A 81 14.30 -3.56 -9.01
CA ALA A 81 15.71 -3.27 -8.75
C ALA A 81 16.21 -3.89 -7.43
N THR A 82 15.34 -3.99 -6.41
CA THR A 82 15.74 -4.47 -5.07
C THR A 82 15.51 -5.96 -4.86
N THR A 83 14.53 -6.56 -5.57
CA THR A 83 14.13 -7.97 -5.39
C THR A 83 14.36 -8.85 -6.62
N GLY A 84 14.68 -8.25 -7.78
CA GLY A 84 14.91 -8.94 -9.05
C GLY A 84 13.64 -9.34 -9.81
N SER A 85 12.46 -9.12 -9.24
CA SER A 85 11.16 -9.40 -9.89
C SER A 85 10.11 -8.39 -9.43
N GLY A 86 8.91 -8.43 -10.00
CA GLY A 86 7.83 -7.52 -9.61
C GLY A 86 6.46 -8.05 -10.03
N GLY A 87 5.40 -7.51 -9.41
CA GLY A 87 4.02 -7.91 -9.65
C GLY A 87 3.05 -7.16 -8.75
N TRP A 88 1.77 -7.52 -8.85
CA TRP A 88 0.70 -6.96 -8.03
C TRP A 88 0.01 -8.04 -7.19
N PRO A 89 -0.44 -7.72 -5.95
CA PRO A 89 -0.36 -6.41 -5.30
C PRO A 89 1.09 -6.04 -4.99
N LEU A 90 1.46 -4.80 -5.31
CA LEU A 90 2.79 -4.29 -5.05
C LEU A 90 2.77 -3.64 -3.67
N ASN A 91 3.58 -4.15 -2.76
CA ASN A 91 3.67 -3.65 -1.39
C ASN A 91 5.09 -3.18 -1.10
N VAL A 92 5.24 -1.94 -0.62
CA VAL A 92 6.53 -1.37 -0.23
C VAL A 92 6.43 -0.63 1.10
N PHE A 93 7.53 -0.65 1.85
CA PHE A 93 7.72 0.13 3.06
C PHE A 93 8.81 1.16 2.79
N VAL A 94 8.48 2.46 2.87
CA VAL A 94 9.37 3.58 2.53
C VAL A 94 9.30 4.73 3.53
#